data_AF-A0A847HQV5-F1
#
_entry.id   AF-A0A847HQV5-F1
#
_cell.length_a   1.000
_cell.length_b   1.000
_cell.length_c   1.000
_cell.angle_alpha   90.00
_cell.angle_beta   90.00
_cell.angle_gamma   90.00
#
_symmetry.space_group_name_H-M   'P 1'
#
loop_
_entity.id
_entity.type
_entity.pdbx_description
1 polymer ?
#
loop_
_entity_poly.entity_id
_entity_poly.type
_entity_poly.pdbx_seq_one_letter_code
_entity_poly.pdbx_strand_id
1 'polypeptide(L)'
;MKNTLPSTLRPSLNAHLLEQANVPDALRHLIVDISRGCKYISYAIQTTEAGLAGKVNQFGEEQQKLDVVSDGIVCTFLAESHLVRSYVSEEQREIVELEPTAPYSVAFDPLDGSSLIEANFAIGSIFGIYEGDVLGQKPSAQVAALYVLYGPRTLLVYSTG
;
A
#
# COMPACT_ATOMS: atom_id res chain seq x y z
N MET A 1 4.32 42.28 -12.99
CA MET A 1 3.22 41.42 -13.44
C MET A 1 3.42 40.04 -12.80
N LYS A 2 2.67 39.73 -11.73
CA LYS A 2 2.63 38.38 -11.15
C LYS A 2 1.61 37.60 -11.96
N ASN A 3 2.06 36.66 -12.76
CA ASN A 3 1.20 35.80 -13.56
C ASN A 3 0.67 34.68 -12.66
N THR A 4 -0.36 34.96 -11.86
CA THR A 4 -1.07 33.95 -11.07
C THR A 4 -2.05 33.23 -11.98
N LEU A 5 -1.65 32.05 -12.47
CA LEU A 5 -2.58 31.05 -12.99
C LEU A 5 -3.58 30.69 -11.87
N PRO A 6 -4.85 30.44 -12.18
CA PRO A 6 -5.82 29.97 -11.19
C PRO A 6 -5.38 28.57 -10.69
N SER A 7 -5.27 28.38 -9.38
CA SER A 7 -4.79 27.14 -8.74
C SER A 7 -5.86 26.02 -8.75
N THR A 8 -6.29 25.59 -9.92
CA THR A 8 -7.37 24.59 -10.09
C THR A 8 -6.87 23.14 -10.22
N LEU A 9 -5.55 22.89 -10.26
CA LEU A 9 -5.02 21.52 -10.24
C LEU A 9 -4.85 21.02 -8.81
N ARG A 10 -5.53 19.91 -8.49
CA ARG A 10 -5.18 19.13 -7.30
C ARG A 10 -3.74 18.61 -7.47
N PRO A 11 -2.83 18.83 -6.51
CA PRO A 11 -1.47 18.31 -6.62
C PRO A 11 -1.49 16.78 -6.69
N SER A 12 -0.48 16.20 -7.37
CA SER A 12 -0.23 14.76 -7.25
C SER A 12 0.14 14.41 -5.81
N LEU A 13 0.01 13.14 -5.42
CA LEU A 13 0.43 12.69 -4.09
C LEU A 13 1.89 13.06 -3.81
N ASN A 14 2.79 12.84 -4.76
CA ASN A 14 4.21 13.17 -4.60
C ASN A 14 4.46 14.68 -4.38
N ALA A 15 3.80 15.53 -5.19
CA ALA A 15 3.91 16.98 -5.05
C ALA A 15 3.33 17.47 -3.72
N HIS A 16 2.18 16.91 -3.31
CA HIS A 16 1.56 17.23 -2.03
C HIS A 16 2.45 16.84 -0.84
N LEU A 17 3.01 15.63 -0.83
CA LEU A 17 3.89 15.15 0.24
C LEU A 17 5.17 16.01 0.35
N LEU A 18 5.71 16.47 -0.79
CA LEU A 18 6.88 17.35 -0.82
C LEU A 18 6.54 18.78 -0.38
N GLU A 19 5.59 19.42 -1.05
CA GLU A 19 5.41 20.88 -0.99
C GLU A 19 4.50 21.32 0.17
N GLN A 20 3.58 20.44 0.61
CA GLN A 20 2.54 20.81 1.57
C GLN A 20 2.73 20.08 2.91
N ALA A 21 2.99 18.77 2.88
CA ALA A 21 3.20 17.99 4.11
C ALA A 21 4.66 17.99 4.58
N ASN A 22 5.60 18.45 3.74
CA ASN A 22 7.03 18.52 4.04
C ASN A 22 7.60 17.19 4.57
N VAL A 23 7.16 16.08 3.97
CA VAL A 23 7.58 14.72 4.35
C VAL A 23 9.03 14.49 3.91
N PRO A 24 9.89 13.89 4.75
CA PRO A 24 11.26 13.55 4.38
C PRO A 24 11.33 12.74 3.08
N ASP A 25 12.37 12.98 2.28
CA ASP A 25 12.48 12.47 0.90
C ASP A 25 12.31 10.94 0.81
N ALA A 26 13.01 10.20 1.67
CA ALA A 26 12.93 8.75 1.75
C ALA A 26 11.51 8.26 2.12
N LEU A 27 10.90 8.82 3.18
CA LEU A 27 9.54 8.46 3.59
C LEU A 27 8.51 8.79 2.50
N ARG A 28 8.65 9.94 1.85
CA ARG A 28 7.81 10.34 0.71
C ARG A 28 7.89 9.31 -0.41
N HIS A 29 9.10 8.88 -0.80
CA HIS A 29 9.29 7.89 -1.85
C HIS A 29 8.65 6.55 -1.50
N LEU A 30 8.83 6.07 -0.26
CA LEU A 30 8.18 4.86 0.22
C LEU A 30 6.64 4.95 0.17
N ILE A 31 6.05 6.06 0.62
CA ILE A 31 4.59 6.28 0.54
C ILE A 31 4.12 6.26 -0.92
N VAL A 32 4.88 6.86 -1.84
CA VAL A 32 4.57 6.85 -3.28
C VAL A 32 4.64 5.44 -3.85
N ASP A 33 5.62 4.62 -3.47
CA ASP A 33 5.74 3.24 -3.95
C ASP A 33 4.62 2.35 -3.41
N ILE A 34 4.26 2.48 -2.12
CA ILE A 34 3.08 1.81 -1.57
C ILE A 34 1.81 2.23 -2.34
N SER A 35 1.66 3.53 -2.64
CA SER A 35 0.51 4.02 -3.40
C SER A 35 0.44 3.46 -4.83
N ARG A 36 1.59 3.16 -5.44
CA ARG A 36 1.66 2.50 -6.76
C ARG A 36 1.20 1.06 -6.65
N GLY A 37 1.70 0.30 -5.67
CA GLY A 37 1.22 -1.06 -5.38
C GLY A 37 -0.30 -1.10 -5.19
N CYS A 38 -0.86 -0.17 -4.41
CA CYS A 38 -2.30 -0.09 -4.18
C CYS A 38 -3.12 0.20 -5.46
N LYS A 39 -2.53 0.83 -6.48
CA LYS A 39 -3.21 0.97 -7.79
C LYS A 39 -3.33 -0.37 -8.51
N TYR A 40 -2.32 -1.23 -8.41
CA TYR A 40 -2.38 -2.57 -8.97
C TYR A 40 -3.37 -3.45 -8.21
N ILE A 41 -3.45 -3.32 -6.88
CA ILE A 41 -4.48 -3.98 -6.07
C ILE A 41 -5.89 -3.52 -6.49
N SER A 42 -6.11 -2.21 -6.60
CA SER A 42 -7.38 -1.65 -7.07
C SER A 42 -7.78 -2.17 -8.46
N TYR A 43 -6.81 -2.30 -9.37
CA TYR A 43 -7.04 -2.89 -10.68
C TYR A 43 -7.41 -4.38 -10.55
N ALA A 44 -6.65 -5.16 -9.77
CA ALA A 44 -6.91 -6.58 -9.55
C ALA A 44 -8.31 -6.81 -8.96
N ILE A 45 -8.76 -5.99 -8.00
CA ILE A 45 -10.12 -6.05 -7.44
C ILE A 45 -11.18 -5.87 -8.54
N GLN A 46 -10.95 -4.95 -9.48
CA GLN A 46 -11.93 -4.62 -10.52
C GLN A 46 -11.96 -5.63 -11.66
N THR A 47 -10.85 -6.34 -11.92
CA THR A 47 -10.73 -7.25 -13.07
C THR A 47 -10.80 -8.72 -12.69
N THR A 48 -10.68 -9.06 -11.41
CA THR A 48 -10.82 -10.44 -10.96
C THR A 48 -12.29 -10.79 -10.84
N GLU A 49 -12.71 -11.90 -11.45
CA GLU A 49 -14.07 -12.40 -11.30
C GLU A 49 -14.29 -12.91 -9.86
N ALA A 50 -14.89 -12.05 -9.03
CA ALA A 50 -15.36 -12.39 -7.70
C ALA A 50 -16.56 -13.34 -7.82
N GLY A 51 -16.38 -14.60 -7.42
CA GLY A 51 -17.49 -15.58 -7.35
C GLY A 51 -17.14 -17.01 -7.79
N LEU A 52 -15.90 -17.28 -8.25
CA LEU A 52 -15.50 -18.60 -8.72
C LEU A 52 -14.14 -19.03 -8.16
N ALA A 53 -13.96 -18.91 -6.84
CA ALA A 53 -12.84 -19.55 -6.17
C ALA A 53 -12.84 -21.06 -6.50
N GLY A 54 -11.85 -21.51 -7.29
CA GLY A 54 -11.73 -22.89 -7.78
C GLY A 54 -12.00 -23.09 -9.27
N LYS A 55 -12.24 -22.05 -10.07
CA LYS A 55 -12.22 -22.17 -11.54
C LYS A 55 -10.90 -21.70 -12.13
N VAL A 56 -10.48 -22.48 -13.11
CA VAL A 56 -9.39 -22.19 -14.01
C VAL A 56 -9.73 -20.92 -14.80
N ASN A 57 -8.82 -19.95 -14.89
CA ASN A 57 -9.03 -18.75 -15.69
C ASN A 57 -9.13 -19.10 -17.19
N GLN A 58 -9.52 -18.14 -18.05
CA GLN A 58 -9.66 -18.36 -19.50
C GLN A 58 -8.38 -18.88 -20.21
N PHE A 59 -7.24 -18.91 -19.51
CA PHE A 59 -5.94 -19.36 -20.00
C PHE A 59 -5.45 -20.68 -19.39
N GLY A 60 -6.26 -21.36 -18.56
CA GLY A 60 -5.87 -22.66 -18.03
C GLY A 60 -5.15 -22.62 -16.68
N GLU A 61 -5.01 -21.44 -16.05
CA GLU A 61 -4.29 -21.28 -14.77
C GLU A 61 -5.23 -21.25 -13.57
N GLU A 62 -4.74 -21.71 -12.42
CA GLU A 62 -5.46 -21.68 -11.16
C GLU A 62 -5.71 -20.22 -10.72
N GLN A 63 -6.97 -19.84 -10.50
CA GLN A 63 -7.31 -18.49 -10.06
C GLN A 63 -6.74 -18.26 -8.65
N GLN A 64 -5.77 -17.34 -8.55
CA GLN A 64 -5.19 -16.94 -7.27
C GLN A 64 -6.20 -16.13 -6.46
N LYS A 65 -6.21 -16.34 -5.13
CA LYS A 65 -7.00 -15.53 -4.20
C LYS A 65 -6.48 -14.10 -4.19
N LEU A 66 -7.41 -13.15 -4.08
CA LEU A 66 -7.07 -11.72 -4.15
C LEU A 66 -6.14 -11.28 -3.02
N ASP A 67 -6.24 -11.92 -1.86
CA ASP A 67 -5.32 -11.76 -0.73
C ASP A 67 -3.86 -12.05 -1.12
N VAL A 68 -3.63 -13.22 -1.74
CA VAL A 68 -2.30 -13.65 -2.22
C VAL A 68 -1.75 -12.70 -3.28
N VAL A 69 -2.61 -12.26 -4.20
CA VAL A 69 -2.23 -11.28 -5.24
C VAL A 69 -1.85 -9.94 -4.61
N SER A 70 -2.65 -9.48 -3.65
CA SER A 70 -2.44 -8.19 -2.98
C SER A 70 -1.16 -8.19 -2.15
N ASP A 71 -0.93 -9.25 -1.38
CA ASP A 71 0.31 -9.46 -0.62
C ASP A 71 1.54 -9.45 -1.54
N GLY A 72 1.50 -10.22 -2.64
CA GLY A 72 2.60 -10.28 -3.60
C GLY A 72 2.92 -8.94 -4.26
N ILE A 73 1.89 -8.14 -4.58
CA ILE A 73 2.07 -6.78 -5.08
C ILE A 73 2.77 -5.91 -4.05
N VAL A 74 2.28 -5.87 -2.80
CA VAL A 74 2.90 -5.05 -1.74
C VAL A 74 4.35 -5.47 -1.52
N CYS A 75 4.60 -6.78 -1.34
CA CYS A 75 5.94 -7.31 -1.14
C CYS A 75 6.91 -6.89 -2.25
N THR A 76 6.47 -6.95 -3.51
CA THR A 76 7.29 -6.54 -4.66
C THR A 76 7.66 -5.06 -4.57
N PHE A 77 6.68 -4.18 -4.34
CA PHE A 77 6.95 -2.73 -4.24
C PHE A 77 7.84 -2.37 -3.04
N LEU A 78 7.68 -3.05 -1.90
CA LEU A 78 8.54 -2.84 -0.73
C LEU A 78 9.98 -3.30 -1.00
N ALA A 79 10.16 -4.48 -1.63
CA ALA A 79 11.47 -5.01 -2.00
C ALA A 79 12.21 -4.14 -3.03
N GLU A 80 11.51 -3.65 -4.05
CA GLU A 80 12.10 -2.81 -5.10
C GLU A 80 12.39 -1.37 -4.64
N SER A 81 11.79 -0.91 -3.53
CA SER A 81 12.00 0.46 -3.04
C SER A 81 13.42 0.72 -2.56
N HIS A 82 14.13 -0.32 -2.08
CA HIS A 82 15.40 -0.23 -1.34
C HIS A 82 15.35 0.70 -0.09
N LEU A 83 14.15 1.10 0.35
CA LEU A 83 13.92 1.95 1.52
C LEU A 83 13.42 1.17 2.72
N VAL A 84 13.15 -0.13 2.54
CA VAL A 84 12.58 -1.03 3.53
C VAL A 84 13.62 -2.03 4.01
N ARG A 85 13.87 -2.02 5.32
CA ARG A 85 14.69 -2.98 6.06
C ARG A 85 14.01 -4.31 6.19
N SER A 86 12.76 -4.30 6.68
CA SER A 86 11.97 -5.50 6.88
C SER A 86 10.49 -5.16 6.80
N TYR A 87 9.67 -6.18 6.55
CA TYR A 87 8.23 -6.02 6.61
C TYR A 87 7.54 -7.17 7.35
N VAL A 88 6.32 -6.89 7.79
CA VAL A 88 5.40 -7.84 8.41
C VAL A 88 4.07 -7.75 7.66
N SER A 89 3.64 -8.87 7.09
CA SER A 89 2.35 -8.99 6.42
C SER A 89 1.39 -9.80 7.29
N GLU A 90 0.09 -9.47 7.27
CA GLU A 90 -0.95 -10.31 7.85
C GLU A 90 -1.00 -11.72 7.20
N GLU A 91 -0.64 -11.82 5.92
CA GLU A 91 -0.66 -13.06 5.13
C GLU A 91 0.58 -13.94 5.33
N GLN A 92 1.60 -13.46 6.06
CA GLN A 92 2.87 -14.16 6.27
C GLN A 92 3.16 -14.34 7.76
N ARG A 93 3.63 -15.54 8.15
CA ARG A 93 3.89 -15.86 9.57
C ARG A 93 5.16 -15.25 10.13
N GLU A 94 6.14 -15.05 9.26
CA GLU A 94 7.48 -14.62 9.64
C GLU A 94 7.73 -13.20 9.14
N ILE A 95 8.62 -12.51 9.84
CA ILE A 95 9.12 -11.21 9.39
C ILE A 95 10.05 -11.45 8.22
N VAL A 96 9.88 -10.69 7.15
CA VAL A 96 10.76 -10.76 5.99
C VAL A 96 11.76 -9.62 6.06
N GLU A 97 13.04 -9.98 6.11
CA GLU A 97 14.15 -9.03 5.98
C GLU A 97 14.49 -8.79 4.52
N LEU A 98 14.74 -7.53 4.17
CA LEU A 98 15.10 -7.06 2.84
C LEU A 98 16.50 -6.45 2.85
N GLU A 99 16.64 -5.19 3.29
CA GLU A 99 17.92 -4.46 3.28
C GLU A 99 18.26 -3.94 4.69
N PRO A 100 19.16 -4.58 5.45
CA PRO A 100 19.47 -4.21 6.84
C PRO A 100 19.82 -2.73 7.06
N THR A 101 20.38 -2.06 6.04
CA THR A 101 20.80 -0.66 6.11
C THR A 101 19.70 0.34 5.74
N ALA A 102 18.57 -0.12 5.18
CA ALA A 102 17.49 0.74 4.76
C ALA A 102 16.78 1.41 5.95
N PRO A 103 16.19 2.61 5.78
CA PRO A 103 15.72 3.40 6.91
C PRO A 103 14.46 2.85 7.61
N TYR A 104 13.55 2.20 6.90
CA TYR A 104 12.20 1.92 7.42
C TYR A 104 11.86 0.44 7.52
N SER A 105 10.95 0.08 8.41
CA SER A 105 10.23 -1.20 8.36
C SER A 105 8.73 -0.96 8.21
N VAL A 106 8.02 -1.89 7.56
CA VAL A 106 6.60 -1.73 7.22
C VAL A 106 5.77 -2.90 7.75
N ALA A 107 4.76 -2.62 8.55
CA ALA A 107 3.74 -3.60 8.91
C ALA A 107 2.47 -3.32 8.10
N PHE A 108 1.85 -4.34 7.51
CA PHE A 108 0.69 -4.13 6.65
C PHE A 108 -0.31 -5.28 6.66
N ASP A 109 -1.56 -4.91 6.37
CA ASP A 109 -2.61 -5.80 5.92
C ASP A 109 -2.84 -5.48 4.43
N PRO A 110 -2.49 -6.39 3.50
CA PRO A 110 -2.57 -6.12 2.08
C PRO A 110 -4.03 -6.01 1.59
N LEU A 111 -4.99 -6.66 2.26
CA LEU A 111 -6.39 -6.65 1.86
C LEU A 111 -7.36 -6.92 3.04
N ASP A 112 -7.58 -5.90 3.86
CA ASP A 112 -8.58 -5.92 4.92
C ASP A 112 -10.00 -6.02 4.35
N GLY A 113 -10.78 -6.94 4.91
CA GLY A 113 -12.16 -7.18 4.52
C GLY A 113 -12.34 -8.01 3.26
N SER A 114 -11.35 -8.82 2.86
CA SER A 114 -11.45 -9.68 1.66
C SER A 114 -12.68 -10.60 1.63
N SER A 115 -13.15 -11.06 2.80
CA SER A 115 -14.42 -11.80 2.94
C SER A 115 -15.67 -11.04 2.43
N LEU A 116 -15.57 -9.72 2.25
CA LEU A 116 -16.65 -8.84 1.80
C LEU A 116 -16.63 -8.59 0.28
N ILE A 117 -15.63 -9.12 -0.45
CA ILE A 117 -15.49 -8.94 -1.91
C ILE A 117 -16.73 -9.44 -2.65
N GLU A 118 -17.26 -10.61 -2.29
CA GLU A 118 -18.43 -11.20 -2.96
C GLU A 118 -19.70 -10.35 -2.79
N ALA A 119 -19.80 -9.61 -1.68
CA ALA A 119 -20.88 -8.66 -1.42
C ALA A 119 -20.68 -7.30 -2.11
N ASN A 120 -19.55 -7.12 -2.80
CA ASN A 120 -19.14 -5.87 -3.44
C ASN A 120 -19.12 -4.68 -2.46
N PHE A 121 -18.71 -4.93 -1.22
CA PHE A 121 -18.53 -3.89 -0.21
C PHE A 121 -17.14 -3.26 -0.33
N ALA A 122 -16.98 -2.09 0.28
CA ALA A 122 -15.69 -1.44 0.33
C ALA A 122 -14.73 -2.26 1.22
N ILE A 123 -13.52 -2.47 0.71
CA ILE A 123 -12.40 -3.17 1.36
C ILE A 123 -11.17 -2.25 1.34
N GLY A 124 -10.06 -2.63 1.97
CA GLY A 124 -8.90 -1.74 2.01
C GLY A 124 -7.55 -2.42 2.19
N SER A 125 -6.49 -1.62 2.14
CA SER A 125 -5.16 -2.03 2.59
C SER A 125 -4.73 -1.09 3.71
N ILE A 126 -4.04 -1.61 4.72
CA ILE A 126 -3.63 -0.85 5.91
C ILE A 126 -2.11 -0.98 6.08
N PHE A 127 -1.43 0.11 6.40
CA PHE A 127 0.02 0.15 6.52
C PHE A 127 0.45 1.03 7.71
N GLY A 128 1.44 0.54 8.45
CA GLY A 128 2.21 1.29 9.44
C GLY A 128 3.70 1.27 9.09
N ILE A 129 4.34 2.44 9.13
CA ILE A 129 5.75 2.62 8.77
C ILE A 129 6.51 3.05 10.02
N TYR A 130 7.60 2.35 10.31
CA TYR A 130 8.49 2.58 11.45
C TYR A 130 9.88 2.94 10.95
N GLU A 131 10.60 3.78 11.67
CA GLU A 131 12.05 3.92 11.50
C GLU A 131 12.78 2.78 12.20
N GLY A 132 13.86 2.27 11.59
CA GLY A 132 14.64 1.21 12.21
C GLY A 132 13.97 -0.15 12.04
N ASP A 133 14.04 -0.96 13.10
CA ASP A 133 13.40 -2.28 13.18
C ASP A 133 11.94 -2.13 13.66
N VAL A 134 11.05 -2.99 13.15
CA VAL A 134 9.64 -3.08 13.55
C VAL A 134 9.46 -3.86 14.86
N LEU A 135 10.38 -4.79 15.17
CA LEU A 135 10.27 -5.62 16.37
C LEU A 135 10.45 -4.81 17.65
N GLY A 136 9.54 -5.03 18.60
CA GLY A 136 9.58 -4.36 19.91
C GLY A 136 9.15 -2.88 19.88
N GLN A 137 8.72 -2.36 18.73
CA GLN A 137 8.19 -1.01 18.62
C GLN A 137 6.79 -0.91 19.19
N LYS A 138 6.48 0.26 19.75
CA LYS A 138 5.11 0.62 20.15
C LYS A 138 4.38 1.20 18.94
N PRO A 139 3.04 1.07 18.86
CA PRO A 139 2.28 1.72 17.79
C PRO A 139 2.50 3.23 17.69
N SER A 140 2.82 3.90 18.80
CA SER A 140 3.14 5.34 18.84
C SER A 140 4.51 5.71 18.23
N ALA A 141 5.32 4.73 17.80
CA ALA A 141 6.61 4.94 17.15
C ALA A 141 6.52 4.96 15.62
N GLN A 142 5.32 4.83 15.06
CA GLN A 142 5.10 4.96 13.62
C GLN A 142 5.46 6.37 13.16
N VAL A 143 6.26 6.47 12.10
CA VAL A 143 6.58 7.75 11.43
C VAL A 143 5.58 8.10 10.35
N ALA A 144 4.84 7.09 9.87
CA ALA A 144 3.67 7.27 9.03
C ALA A 144 2.71 6.10 9.18
N ALA A 145 1.43 6.38 8.95
CA ALA A 145 0.39 5.37 8.81
C ALA A 145 -0.50 5.74 7.62
N LEU A 146 -1.01 4.74 6.92
CA LEU A 146 -1.84 4.94 5.75
C LEU A 146 -2.80 3.79 5.52
N TYR A 147 -3.97 4.12 4.98
CA TYR A 147 -4.90 3.12 4.46
C TYR A 147 -5.39 3.54 3.09
N VAL A 148 -5.69 2.53 2.27
CA VAL A 148 -6.32 2.70 0.97
C VAL A 148 -7.69 2.05 1.01
N LEU A 149 -8.72 2.82 0.68
CA LEU A 149 -10.09 2.33 0.56
C LEU A 149 -10.38 2.01 -0.91
N TYR A 150 -10.73 0.76 -1.18
CA TYR A 150 -11.19 0.28 -2.48
C TYR A 150 -12.72 0.18 -2.46
N GLY A 151 -13.39 1.24 -2.89
CA GLY A 151 -14.84 1.27 -3.08
C GLY A 151 -15.21 1.82 -4.45
N PRO A 152 -16.36 2.51 -4.58
CA PRO A 152 -16.73 3.22 -5.82
C PRO A 152 -15.68 4.24 -6.27
N ARG A 153 -14.81 4.66 -5.35
CA ARG A 153 -13.59 5.42 -5.61
C ARG A 153 -12.45 4.79 -4.81
N THR A 154 -11.25 4.80 -5.38
CA THR A 154 -10.03 4.49 -4.64
C THR A 154 -9.54 5.75 -3.92
N LEU A 155 -9.43 5.68 -2.59
CA LEU A 155 -8.97 6.79 -1.76
C LEU A 155 -7.76 6.34 -0.95
N LEU A 156 -6.68 7.12 -0.99
CA LEU A 156 -5.55 6.97 -0.07
C LEU A 156 -5.69 8.02 1.02
N VAL A 157 -5.61 7.57 2.27
CA VAL A 157 -5.56 8.43 3.46
C VAL A 157 -4.27 8.12 4.18
N TYR A 158 -3.57 9.16 4.63
CA TYR A 158 -2.29 9.01 5.29
C TYR A 158 -2.16 10.00 6.46
N SER A 159 -1.26 9.67 7.37
CA SER A 159 -0.78 10.54 8.43
C SER A 159 0.75 10.41 8.52
N THR A 160 1.42 11.54 8.67
CA THR A 160 2.87 11.65 8.90
C THR A 160 3.12 12.68 9.99
N GLY A 161 4.08 12.44 10.88
CA GLY A 161 4.47 13.39 11.93
C GLY A 161 4.57 12.79 13.32
#